data_AF-A0A7V4BM30-F1
#
_entry.id   AF-A0A7V4BM30-F1
#
_cell.length_a   1.000
_cell.length_b   1.000
_cell.length_c   1.000
_cell.angle_alpha   90.00
_cell.angle_beta   90.00
_cell.angle_gamma   90.00
#
_symmetry.space_group_name_H-M   'P 1'
#
loop_
_entity.id
_entity.type
_entity.pdbx_description
1 polymer ?
#
loop_
_entity_poly.entity_id
_entity_poly.type
_entity_poly.pdbx_seq_one_letter_code
_entity_poly.pdbx_strand_id
1 'polypeptide(L)'
;MIIWIGLLSTLTFAVVIYLISSQSVKRSKKDAFELASVKASEYANTSKNYLQSASDAAWYLAKSILALKHKGNINREFYLELQRQTIESNDNFLSVWLMFEKNAIDGRDSLYLNTTIYDNQGRLNTGLVRYKTGIEYEYVEGNTIDEYQESFYTEPVQTKKEIITDPYMY
;
A
#
# COMPACT_ATOMS: atom_id res chain seq x y z
N MET A 1 75.29 -13.67 13.00
CA MET A 1 74.52 -12.78 13.90
C MET A 1 73.45 -11.98 13.14
N ILE A 2 73.81 -11.26 12.07
CA ILE A 2 72.87 -10.41 11.29
C ILE A 2 71.68 -11.19 10.69
N ILE A 3 71.91 -12.39 10.15
CA ILE A 3 70.87 -13.23 9.52
C ILE A 3 69.75 -13.61 10.51
N TRP A 4 70.11 -13.96 11.75
CA TRP A 4 69.15 -14.35 12.79
C TRP A 4 68.29 -13.18 13.26
N ILE A 5 68.87 -11.98 13.35
CA ILE A 5 68.14 -10.74 13.69
C ILE A 5 67.17 -10.40 12.56
N GLY A 6 67.58 -10.57 11.29
CA GLY A 6 66.71 -10.39 10.13
C GLY A 6 65.51 -11.35 10.16
N LEU A 7 65.76 -12.65 10.37
CA LEU A 7 64.71 -13.67 10.46
C LEU A 7 63.69 -13.38 11.58
N LEU A 8 64.16 -13.08 12.79
CA LEU A 8 63.28 -12.74 13.90
C LEU A 8 62.42 -11.51 13.60
N SER A 9 63.01 -10.48 12.99
CA SER A 9 62.27 -9.28 12.59
C SER A 9 61.22 -9.57 11.52
N THR A 10 61.54 -10.40 10.52
CA THR A 10 60.56 -10.79 9.50
C THR A 10 59.40 -11.58 10.08
N LEU A 11 59.65 -12.47 11.06
CA LEU A 11 58.63 -13.27 11.70
C LEU A 11 57.67 -12.40 12.53
N THR A 12 58.20 -11.43 13.27
CA THR A 12 57.35 -10.51 14.05
C THR A 12 56.48 -9.66 13.15
N PHE A 13 57.03 -9.10 12.05
CA PHE A 13 56.23 -8.38 11.06
C PHE A 13 55.14 -9.26 10.44
N ALA A 14 55.45 -10.50 10.06
CA ALA A 14 54.47 -11.41 9.48
C ALA A 14 53.29 -11.70 10.43
N VAL A 15 53.56 -11.93 11.72
CA VAL A 15 52.52 -12.14 12.73
C VAL A 15 51.66 -10.90 12.92
N VAL A 16 52.26 -9.71 13.02
CA VAL A 16 51.51 -8.46 13.18
C VAL A 16 50.63 -8.19 11.97
N ILE A 17 51.16 -8.35 10.75
CA ILE A 17 50.39 -8.21 9.51
C ILE A 17 49.22 -9.20 9.49
N TYR A 18 49.45 -10.46 9.86
CA TYR A 18 48.40 -11.47 9.92
C TYR A 18 47.28 -11.10 10.90
N LEU A 19 47.62 -10.64 12.10
CA LEU A 19 46.64 -10.25 13.12
C LEU A 19 45.85 -9.01 12.70
N ILE A 20 46.52 -7.99 12.14
CA ILE A 20 45.86 -6.78 11.64
C ILE A 20 44.96 -7.12 10.45
N SER A 21 45.46 -7.90 9.49
CA SER A 21 44.68 -8.32 8.31
C SER A 21 43.44 -9.11 8.73
N SER A 22 43.59 -10.08 9.65
CA SER A 22 42.46 -10.87 10.15
C SER A 22 41.42 -10.01 10.87
N GLN A 23 41.85 -9.04 11.67
CA GLN A 23 40.94 -8.10 12.34
C GLN A 23 40.28 -7.15 11.35
N SER A 24 41.03 -6.65 10.37
CA SER A 24 40.54 -5.78 9.31
C SER A 24 39.44 -6.48 8.52
N VAL A 25 39.68 -7.71 8.06
CA VAL A 25 38.67 -8.51 7.34
C VAL A 25 37.41 -8.73 8.18
N LYS A 26 37.55 -9.03 9.48
CA LYS A 26 36.39 -9.18 10.38
C LYS A 26 35.59 -7.88 10.51
N ARG A 27 36.28 -6.74 10.67
CA ARG A 27 35.63 -5.42 10.77
C ARG A 27 34.96 -5.04 9.46
N SER A 28 35.65 -5.15 8.33
CA SER A 28 35.07 -4.85 7.02
C SER A 28 33.83 -5.69 6.72
N LYS A 29 33.81 -6.98 7.12
CA LYS A 29 32.61 -7.81 7.00
C LYS A 29 31.48 -7.28 7.88
N LYS A 30 31.76 -6.95 9.14
CA LYS A 30 30.76 -6.39 10.06
C LYS A 30 30.19 -5.08 9.51
N ASP A 31 31.05 -4.17 9.08
CA ASP A 31 30.66 -2.86 8.54
C ASP A 31 29.84 -3.03 7.25
N ALA A 32 30.19 -3.99 6.39
CA ALA A 32 29.42 -4.32 5.20
C ALA A 32 28.02 -4.86 5.55
N PHE A 33 27.90 -5.74 6.55
CA PHE A 33 26.59 -6.24 7.01
C PHE A 33 25.75 -5.14 7.65
N GLU A 34 26.37 -4.27 8.46
CA GLU A 34 25.69 -3.14 9.09
C GLU A 34 25.18 -2.16 8.03
N LEU A 35 26.02 -1.80 7.06
CA LEU A 35 25.62 -0.96 5.94
C LEU A 35 24.48 -1.59 5.12
N ALA A 36 24.57 -2.89 4.82
CA ALA A 36 23.52 -3.60 4.11
C ALA A 36 22.19 -3.61 4.90
N SER A 37 22.25 -3.80 6.22
CA SER A 37 21.06 -3.76 7.09
C SER A 37 20.43 -2.37 7.16
N VAL A 38 21.25 -1.32 7.24
CA VAL A 38 20.78 0.07 7.21
C VAL A 38 20.09 0.36 5.87
N LYS A 39 20.70 -0.04 4.74
CA LYS A 39 20.09 0.13 3.42
C LYS A 39 18.81 -0.68 3.23
N ALA A 40 18.76 -1.93 3.68
CA ALA A 40 17.55 -2.72 3.66
C ALA A 40 16.41 -2.05 4.47
N SER A 41 16.74 -1.50 5.64
CA SER A 41 15.77 -0.77 6.48
C SER A 41 15.29 0.52 5.83
N GLU A 42 16.19 1.25 5.16
CA GLU A 42 15.87 2.47 4.40
C GLU A 42 14.83 2.15 3.31
N TYR A 43 15.09 1.15 2.46
CA TYR A 43 14.14 0.73 1.42
C TYR A 43 12.83 0.18 1.99
N ALA A 44 12.88 -0.59 3.08
CA ALA A 44 11.69 -1.09 3.74
C ALA A 44 10.80 0.06 4.25
N ASN A 45 11.41 1.12 4.80
CA ASN A 45 10.68 2.31 5.22
C ASN A 45 10.09 3.07 4.03
N THR A 46 10.79 3.17 2.90
CA THR A 46 10.24 3.75 1.67
C THR A 46 9.00 2.99 1.20
N SER A 47 9.07 1.65 1.12
CA SER A 47 7.92 0.82 0.75
C SER A 47 6.77 0.94 1.76
N LYS A 48 7.09 0.94 3.06
CA LYS A 48 6.09 1.14 4.12
C LYS A 48 5.37 2.47 3.96
N ASN A 49 6.11 3.57 3.74
CA ASN A 49 5.50 4.90 3.61
C ASN A 49 4.60 4.99 2.36
N TYR A 50 5.00 4.34 1.27
CA TYR A 50 4.18 4.26 0.06
C TYR A 50 2.85 3.52 0.30
N LEU A 51 2.88 2.39 1.01
CA LEU A 51 1.65 1.67 1.38
C LEU A 51 0.82 2.42 2.41
N GLN A 52 1.47 3.04 3.40
CA GLN A 52 0.80 3.81 4.45
C GLN A 52 0.05 5.02 3.86
N SER A 53 0.55 5.66 2.81
CA SER A 53 -0.16 6.79 2.21
C SER A 53 -1.50 6.36 1.60
N ALA A 54 -1.59 5.17 1.01
CA ALA A 54 -2.83 4.62 0.49
C ALA A 54 -3.81 4.26 1.61
N SER A 55 -3.30 3.61 2.65
CA SER A 55 -4.03 3.29 3.89
C SER A 55 -4.66 4.54 4.53
N ASP A 56 -3.85 5.58 4.75
CA ASP A 56 -4.29 6.84 5.36
C ASP A 56 -5.38 7.52 4.52
N ALA A 57 -5.21 7.56 3.20
CA ALA A 57 -6.21 8.14 2.29
C ALA A 57 -7.55 7.39 2.35
N ALA A 58 -7.53 6.06 2.32
CA ALA A 58 -8.73 5.22 2.46
C ALA A 58 -9.41 5.44 3.83
N TRP A 59 -8.62 5.53 4.90
CA TRP A 59 -9.13 5.81 6.24
C TRP A 59 -9.80 7.18 6.33
N TYR A 60 -9.19 8.23 5.79
CA TYR A 60 -9.78 9.58 5.79
C TYR A 60 -11.04 9.66 4.93
N LEU A 61 -11.07 9.01 3.77
CA LEU A 61 -12.26 8.90 2.93
C LEU A 61 -13.40 8.22 3.71
N ALA A 62 -13.14 7.07 4.33
CA ALA A 62 -14.12 6.36 5.14
C ALA A 62 -14.63 7.19 6.32
N LYS A 63 -13.76 7.91 7.03
CA LYS A 63 -14.14 8.81 8.14
C LYS A 63 -14.99 9.98 7.67
N SER A 64 -14.66 10.56 6.51
CA SER A 64 -15.42 11.68 5.93
C SER A 64 -16.83 11.24 5.54
N ILE A 65 -16.94 10.09 4.87
CA ILE A 65 -18.23 9.49 4.53
C ILE A 65 -19.04 9.16 5.80
N LEU A 66 -18.42 8.56 6.81
CA LEU A 66 -19.10 8.22 8.06
C LEU A 66 -19.61 9.48 8.78
N ALA A 67 -18.85 10.57 8.77
CA ALA A 67 -19.25 11.85 9.35
C ALA A 67 -20.48 12.43 8.63
N LEU A 68 -20.51 12.38 7.29
CA LEU A 68 -21.68 12.77 6.50
C LEU A 68 -22.90 11.92 6.83
N LYS A 69 -22.73 10.59 6.91
CA LYS A 69 -23.80 9.66 7.28
C LYS A 69 -24.35 9.94 8.69
N HIS A 70 -23.49 10.22 9.68
CA HIS A 70 -23.92 10.60 11.02
C HIS A 70 -24.71 11.92 11.07
N LYS A 71 -24.51 12.80 10.09
CA LYS A 71 -25.32 14.01 9.92
C LYS A 71 -26.60 13.78 9.11
N GLY A 72 -26.90 12.53 8.74
CA GLY A 72 -28.08 12.17 7.96
C GLY A 72 -27.97 12.54 6.48
N ASN A 73 -26.76 12.80 5.97
CA ASN A 73 -26.58 13.06 4.54
C ASN A 73 -26.65 11.74 3.77
N ILE A 74 -27.74 11.58 3.03
CA ILE A 74 -28.03 10.44 2.16
C ILE A 74 -27.77 10.73 0.67
N ASN A 75 -27.25 11.92 0.34
CA ASN A 75 -27.00 12.31 -1.04
C ASN A 75 -25.68 11.69 -1.54
N ARG A 76 -25.81 10.71 -2.43
CA ARG A 76 -24.72 9.94 -3.03
C ARG A 76 -23.68 10.80 -3.74
N GLU A 77 -24.07 11.93 -4.32
CA GLU A 77 -23.12 12.81 -5.04
C GLU A 77 -22.00 13.33 -4.14
N PHE A 78 -22.26 13.57 -2.85
CA PHE A 78 -21.19 13.95 -1.93
C PHE A 78 -20.17 12.82 -1.71
N TYR A 79 -20.61 11.57 -1.80
CA TYR A 79 -19.76 10.40 -1.57
C TYR A 79 -18.89 10.17 -2.82
N LEU A 80 -19.49 10.30 -4.00
CA LEU A 80 -18.79 10.26 -5.29
C LEU A 80 -17.78 11.41 -5.43
N GLU A 81 -18.12 12.62 -4.96
CA GLU A 81 -17.18 13.74 -4.97
C GLU A 81 -16.00 13.51 -4.03
N LEU A 82 -16.23 12.97 -2.82
CA LEU A 82 -15.14 12.57 -1.92
C LEU A 82 -14.26 11.47 -2.54
N GLN A 83 -14.85 10.49 -3.23
CA GLN A 83 -14.12 9.46 -3.96
C GLN A 83 -13.23 10.07 -5.04
N ARG A 84 -13.79 10.98 -5.86
CA ARG A 84 -13.08 11.68 -6.94
C ARG A 84 -11.92 12.52 -6.41
N GLN A 85 -12.16 13.34 -5.38
CA GLN A 85 -11.11 14.13 -4.77
C GLN A 85 -9.99 13.27 -4.18
N THR A 86 -10.32 12.09 -3.65
CA THR A 86 -9.32 11.15 -3.12
C THR A 86 -8.38 10.66 -4.22
N ILE A 87 -8.89 10.22 -5.36
CA ILE A 87 -8.01 9.77 -6.46
C ILE A 87 -7.27 10.94 -7.12
N GLU A 88 -7.92 12.11 -7.29
CA GLU A 88 -7.30 13.30 -7.89
C GLU A 88 -6.17 13.89 -7.05
N SER A 89 -6.26 13.81 -5.72
CA SER A 89 -5.22 14.30 -4.80
C SER A 89 -4.05 13.33 -4.59
N ASN A 90 -4.16 12.10 -5.10
CA ASN A 90 -3.16 11.04 -4.93
C ASN A 90 -2.75 10.44 -6.27
N ASP A 91 -1.75 11.05 -6.93
CA ASP A 91 -1.30 10.67 -8.27
C ASP A 91 -0.73 9.25 -8.37
N ASN A 92 -0.33 8.66 -7.25
CA ASN A 92 0.20 7.30 -7.18
C ASN A 92 -0.89 6.22 -7.10
N PHE A 93 -2.17 6.58 -7.03
CA PHE A 93 -3.26 5.61 -6.97
C PHE A 93 -3.72 5.21 -8.38
N LEU A 94 -3.82 3.89 -8.60
CA LEU A 94 -4.43 3.33 -9.80
C LEU A 94 -5.95 3.45 -9.75
N SER A 95 -6.55 3.11 -8.62
CA SER A 95 -8.01 3.08 -8.46
C SER A 95 -8.41 3.44 -7.03
N VAL A 96 -9.60 4.02 -6.87
CA VAL A 96 -10.28 4.22 -5.59
C VAL A 96 -11.72 3.76 -5.76
N TRP A 97 -12.15 2.82 -4.92
CA TRP A 97 -13.52 2.28 -4.96
C TRP A 97 -14.30 2.53 -3.67
N LEU A 98 -15.62 2.57 -3.81
CA LEU A 98 -16.58 2.60 -2.71
C LEU A 98 -17.56 1.44 -2.89
N MET A 99 -17.76 0.63 -1.86
CA MET A 99 -18.70 -0.48 -1.88
C MET A 99 -19.62 -0.41 -0.66
N PHE A 100 -20.92 -0.33 -0.90
CA PHE A 100 -21.94 -0.28 0.14
C PHE A 100 -22.90 -1.45 0.06
N GLU A 101 -23.29 -1.95 1.23
CA GLU A 101 -24.38 -2.92 1.34
C GLU A 101 -25.66 -2.39 0.71
N LYS A 102 -26.51 -3.32 0.27
CA LYS A 102 -27.78 -2.99 -0.37
C LYS A 102 -28.60 -2.05 0.50
N ASN A 103 -29.05 -0.94 -0.09
CA ASN A 103 -29.87 0.11 0.52
C ASN A 103 -29.20 0.83 1.71
N ALA A 104 -27.88 0.74 1.87
CA ALA A 104 -27.20 1.24 3.08
C ALA A 104 -27.00 2.76 3.15
N ILE A 105 -27.18 3.49 2.04
CA ILE A 105 -27.05 4.95 1.98
C ILE A 105 -28.40 5.65 2.18
N ASP A 106 -29.34 5.42 1.26
CA ASP A 106 -30.59 6.18 1.14
C ASP A 106 -31.85 5.30 1.06
N GLY A 107 -31.69 3.98 1.01
CA GLY A 107 -32.79 3.03 0.82
C GLY A 107 -33.39 3.02 -0.59
N ARG A 108 -32.69 3.61 -1.59
CA ARG A 108 -33.24 3.87 -2.93
C ARG A 108 -32.40 3.26 -4.05
N ASP A 109 -31.68 2.16 -3.81
CA ASP A 109 -30.86 1.50 -4.83
C ASP A 109 -31.64 1.21 -6.12
N SER A 110 -32.93 0.87 -6.03
CA SER A 110 -33.79 0.59 -7.19
C SER A 110 -33.93 1.76 -8.17
N LEU A 111 -33.66 3.01 -7.76
CA LEU A 111 -33.68 4.18 -8.63
C LEU A 111 -32.41 4.30 -9.51
N TYR A 112 -31.36 3.55 -9.18
CA TYR A 112 -30.04 3.63 -9.82
C TYR A 112 -29.74 2.41 -10.71
N LEU A 113 -30.74 1.54 -10.91
CA LEU A 113 -30.65 0.44 -11.85
C LEU A 113 -30.36 0.94 -13.28
N ASN A 114 -29.57 0.18 -14.04
CA ASN A 114 -29.24 0.46 -15.45
C ASN A 114 -28.53 1.81 -15.68
N THR A 115 -27.83 2.32 -14.68
CA THR A 115 -26.92 3.46 -14.83
C THR A 115 -25.50 2.96 -15.15
N THR A 116 -24.65 3.80 -15.72
CA THR A 116 -23.27 3.43 -16.06
C THR A 116 -22.28 3.54 -14.89
N ILE A 117 -22.74 4.06 -13.75
CA ILE A 117 -21.89 4.38 -12.58
C ILE A 117 -22.14 3.43 -11.42
N TYR A 118 -23.37 2.91 -11.28
CA TYR A 118 -23.78 2.02 -10.20
C TYR A 118 -23.83 0.57 -10.69
N ASP A 119 -23.83 -0.39 -9.76
CA ASP A 119 -23.93 -1.81 -10.14
C ASP A 119 -25.33 -2.19 -10.67
N ASN A 120 -25.46 -3.44 -11.12
CA ASN A 120 -26.72 -3.96 -11.66
C ASN A 120 -27.88 -4.02 -10.65
N GLN A 121 -27.64 -3.80 -9.36
CA GLN A 121 -28.64 -3.67 -8.31
C GLN A 121 -28.88 -2.21 -7.88
N GLY A 122 -28.13 -1.26 -8.45
CA GLY A 122 -28.16 0.16 -8.10
C GLY A 122 -27.51 0.48 -6.75
N ARG A 123 -26.69 -0.44 -6.21
CA ARG A 123 -25.88 -0.19 -5.02
C ARG A 123 -24.82 0.86 -5.34
N LEU A 124 -24.39 1.60 -4.31
CA LEU A 124 -23.19 2.43 -4.41
C LEU A 124 -21.97 1.50 -4.38
N ASN A 125 -21.67 0.91 -5.54
CA ASN A 125 -20.48 0.13 -5.86
C ASN A 125 -19.78 0.81 -7.03
N THR A 126 -18.89 1.75 -6.75
CA THR A 126 -18.25 2.60 -7.77
C THR A 126 -16.75 2.45 -7.69
N GLY A 127 -16.08 2.24 -8.83
CA GLY A 127 -14.62 2.34 -8.98
C GLY A 127 -14.26 3.54 -9.84
N LEU A 128 -13.32 4.37 -9.41
CA LEU A 128 -12.66 5.37 -10.26
C LEU A 128 -11.25 4.88 -10.56
N VAL A 129 -10.93 4.75 -11.84
CA VAL A 129 -9.65 4.21 -12.32
C VAL A 129 -8.90 5.29 -13.08
N ARG A 130 -7.60 5.38 -12.83
CA ARG A 130 -6.67 6.28 -13.51
C ARG A 130 -6.11 5.58 -14.74
N TYR A 131 -6.57 6.01 -15.91
CA TYR A 131 -6.03 5.63 -17.21
C TYR A 131 -5.05 6.68 -17.74
N LYS A 132 -4.43 6.40 -18.90
CA LYS A 132 -3.60 7.38 -19.60
C LYS A 132 -4.40 8.58 -20.13
N THR A 133 -5.70 8.41 -20.36
CA THR A 133 -6.62 9.43 -20.87
C THR A 133 -7.18 10.34 -19.79
N GLY A 134 -7.14 9.91 -18.53
CA GLY A 134 -7.72 10.62 -17.40
C GLY A 134 -8.21 9.65 -16.33
N ILE A 135 -8.95 10.20 -15.36
CA ILE A 135 -9.66 9.43 -14.34
C ILE A 135 -11.09 9.21 -14.84
N GLU A 136 -11.48 7.96 -14.97
CA GLU A 136 -12.80 7.57 -15.47
C GLU A 136 -13.45 6.59 -14.48
N TYR A 137 -14.78 6.54 -14.46
CA TYR A 137 -15.46 5.46 -13.75
C TYR A 137 -15.16 4.15 -14.47
N GLU A 138 -14.82 3.12 -13.70
CA GLU A 138 -14.67 1.77 -14.20
C GLU A 138 -15.98 1.39 -14.89
N TYR A 139 -15.93 1.08 -16.19
CA TYR A 139 -17.12 0.72 -16.93
C TYR A 139 -17.55 -0.68 -16.50
N VAL A 140 -18.58 -0.68 -15.66
CA VAL A 140 -19.18 -1.84 -15.05
C VAL A 140 -20.06 -2.57 -16.08
N GLU A 141 -19.47 -3.19 -17.10
CA GLU A 141 -20.18 -4.24 -17.83
C GLU A 141 -20.18 -5.52 -16.98
N GLY A 142 -20.90 -5.44 -15.86
CA GLY A 142 -21.03 -6.52 -14.89
C GLY A 142 -20.10 -6.46 -13.68
N ASN A 143 -20.20 -5.42 -12.84
CA ASN A 143 -19.94 -5.56 -11.39
C ASN A 143 -21.04 -6.48 -10.93
N THR A 144 -20.73 -7.76 -11.03
CA THR A 144 -21.60 -8.79 -10.56
C THR A 144 -21.60 -8.69 -9.04
N ILE A 145 -22.67 -9.17 -8.45
CA ILE A 145 -22.76 -9.40 -7.00
C ILE A 145 -21.57 -10.25 -6.49
N ASP A 146 -20.83 -10.90 -7.38
CA ASP A 146 -19.70 -11.76 -7.07
C ASP A 146 -18.51 -11.00 -6.47
N GLU A 147 -18.31 -9.71 -6.78
CA GLU A 147 -17.26 -8.90 -6.12
C GLU A 147 -17.48 -8.81 -4.61
N TYR A 148 -18.73 -8.88 -4.15
CA TYR A 148 -19.06 -8.92 -2.73
C TYR A 148 -18.70 -10.26 -2.08
N GLN A 149 -18.26 -11.25 -2.86
CA GLN A 149 -17.74 -12.54 -2.39
C GLN A 149 -16.21 -12.59 -2.37
N GLU A 150 -15.54 -11.60 -2.96
CA GLU A 150 -14.07 -11.54 -3.02
C GLU A 150 -13.46 -11.21 -1.65
N SER A 151 -12.21 -11.63 -1.43
CA SER A 151 -11.51 -11.43 -0.16
C SER A 151 -11.33 -9.95 0.19
N PHE A 152 -11.08 -9.10 -0.83
CA PHE A 152 -10.90 -7.66 -0.64
C PHE A 152 -12.16 -6.98 -0.06
N TYR A 153 -13.34 -7.58 -0.24
CA TYR A 153 -14.58 -7.10 0.35
C TYR A 153 -14.95 -7.86 1.63
N THR A 154 -14.90 -9.19 1.59
CA THR A 154 -15.41 -10.03 2.68
C THR A 154 -14.54 -9.98 3.94
N GLU A 155 -13.21 -9.94 3.81
CA GLU A 155 -12.31 -9.89 4.96
C GLU A 155 -12.46 -8.61 5.82
N PRO A 156 -12.46 -7.38 5.25
CA PRO A 156 -12.63 -6.18 6.06
C PRO A 156 -14.04 -6.11 6.68
N VAL A 157 -15.07 -6.61 5.99
CA VAL A 157 -16.43 -6.71 6.54
C VAL A 157 -16.48 -7.64 7.76
N GLN A 158 -15.83 -8.80 7.69
CA GLN A 158 -15.82 -9.79 8.78
C GLN A 158 -14.94 -9.36 9.95
N THR A 159 -13.74 -8.86 9.67
CA THR A 159 -12.73 -8.54 10.70
C THR A 159 -12.92 -7.15 11.29
N LYS A 160 -13.64 -6.25 10.59
CA LYS A 160 -13.77 -4.81 10.90
C LYS A 160 -12.42 -4.11 11.00
N LYS A 161 -11.44 -4.61 10.26
CA LYS A 161 -10.08 -4.08 10.20
C LYS A 161 -9.74 -3.78 8.76
N GLU A 162 -8.84 -2.83 8.60
CA GLU A 162 -8.17 -2.62 7.34
C GLU A 162 -7.35 -3.85 6.95
N ILE A 163 -7.30 -4.12 5.64
CA ILE A 163 -6.49 -5.17 5.06
C ILE A 163 -5.60 -4.60 3.95
N ILE A 164 -4.45 -5.22 3.75
CA ILE A 164 -3.60 -5.03 2.58
C ILE A 164 -3.57 -6.39 1.88
N THR A 165 -4.07 -6.45 0.64
CA THR A 165 -4.13 -7.69 -0.12
C THR A 165 -2.79 -7.99 -0.77
N ASP A 166 -2.54 -9.27 -1.04
CA ASP A 166 -1.47 -9.66 -1.96
C ASP A 166 -1.75 -9.10 -3.37
N PRO A 167 -0.70 -8.89 -4.20
CA PRO A 167 -0.89 -8.44 -5.57
C PRO A 167 -1.77 -9.41 -6.37
N TYR A 168 -2.71 -8.86 -7.13
CA TYR A 168 -3.56 -9.58 -8.07
C TYR A 168 -3.61 -8.84 -9.41
N MET A 169 -4.11 -9.51 -10.45
CA MET A 169 -4.31 -8.88 -11.74
C MET A 169 -5.54 -7.99 -11.69
N TYR A 170 -5.32 -6.69 -11.88
CA TYR A 170 -6.36 -5.69 -12.11
C TYR A 170 -6.75 -5.69 -13.59
#